data_AF-A0A1F6YQ78-F1
#
_entry.id   AF-A0A1F6YQ78-F1
#
_cell.length_a   1.000
_cell.length_b   1.000
_cell.length_c   1.000
_cell.angle_alpha   90.00
_cell.angle_beta   90.00
_cell.angle_gamma   90.00
#
_symmetry.space_group_name_H-M   'P 1'
#
loop_
_entity.id
_entity.type
_entity.pdbx_description
1 polymer ?
#
loop_
_entity_poly.entity_id
_entity_poly.type
_entity_poly.pdbx_seq_one_letter_code
_entity_poly.pdbx_strand_id
1 'polypeptide(L)'
;MDLFSTRTAYASMDSFIGNVDRMIINPLILLLFALAVVYFLYGVFEFLLNQQNEEKKTTGKSHMLWGVVGITIMLGVWTILNMIISTFNIKGIDPEQGTVDLE
;
A
#
# COMPACT_ATOMS: atom_id res chain seq x y z
N MET A 1 -24.72 -1.36 -40.63
CA MET A 1 -25.05 -0.17 -39.82
C MET A 1 -24.84 -0.54 -38.38
N ASP A 2 -23.66 -0.23 -37.86
CA ASP A 2 -23.24 -0.55 -36.50
C ASP A 2 -23.82 0.51 -35.53
N LEU A 3 -25.13 0.42 -35.31
CA LEU A 3 -25.95 1.40 -34.59
C LEU A 3 -25.83 1.30 -33.05
N PHE A 4 -25.04 0.34 -32.56
CA PHE A 4 -24.77 0.10 -31.14
C PHE A 4 -23.28 0.07 -30.80
N SER A 5 -22.41 0.51 -31.72
CA SER A 5 -21.04 0.90 -31.37
C SER A 5 -21.09 2.20 -30.57
N THR A 6 -21.56 2.12 -29.32
CA THR A 6 -21.21 3.07 -28.28
C THR A 6 -19.69 3.09 -28.25
N ARG A 7 -19.07 4.09 -28.89
CA ARG A 7 -17.72 4.54 -28.52
C ARG A 7 -17.87 5.10 -27.12
N THR A 8 -18.04 4.21 -26.17
CA THR A 8 -18.07 4.54 -24.77
C THR A 8 -16.74 5.22 -24.47
N ALA A 9 -16.84 6.37 -23.83
CA ALA A 9 -15.71 7.08 -23.28
C ALA A 9 -15.02 6.30 -22.13
N TYR A 10 -15.10 4.96 -22.10
CA TYR A 10 -14.38 4.09 -21.14
C TYR A 10 -12.88 4.39 -21.20
N ALA A 11 -12.33 4.55 -22.40
CA ALA A 11 -10.93 4.94 -22.58
C ALA A 11 -10.55 6.21 -21.79
N SER A 12 -11.45 7.19 -21.62
CA SER A 12 -11.15 8.41 -20.86
C SER A 12 -11.17 8.22 -19.34
N MET A 13 -12.09 7.39 -18.83
CA MET A 13 -12.20 7.14 -17.39
C MET A 13 -11.10 6.19 -16.92
N ASP A 14 -10.81 5.13 -17.68
CA ASP A 14 -9.76 4.17 -17.37
C ASP A 14 -8.38 4.84 -17.39
N SER A 15 -8.16 5.71 -18.37
CA SER A 15 -6.94 6.54 -18.43
C SER A 15 -6.86 7.52 -17.26
N PHE A 16 -7.98 8.09 -16.83
CA PHE A 16 -7.99 8.99 -15.67
C PHE A 16 -7.64 8.23 -14.38
N ILE A 17 -8.29 7.09 -14.13
CA ILE A 17 -8.04 6.25 -12.95
C ILE A 17 -6.58 5.77 -12.94
N GLY A 18 -6.08 5.28 -14.07
CA GLY A 18 -4.68 4.84 -14.19
C GLY A 18 -3.66 5.97 -13.96
N ASN A 19 -3.97 7.20 -14.39
CA ASN A 19 -3.11 8.36 -14.10
C ASN A 19 -3.16 8.75 -12.63
N VAL A 20 -4.34 8.76 -12.00
CA VAL A 20 -4.49 9.03 -10.56
C VAL A 20 -3.72 8.00 -9.74
N ASP A 21 -3.83 6.72 -10.10
CA ASP A 21 -3.11 5.65 -9.41
C ASP A 21 -1.59 5.85 -9.49
N ARG A 22 -1.07 6.02 -10.71
CA ARG A 22 0.38 6.17 -10.96
C ARG A 22 0.97 7.46 -10.40
N MET A 23 0.25 8.57 -10.46
CA MET A 23 0.78 9.88 -10.08
C MET A 23 0.49 10.27 -8.63
N ILE A 24 -0.55 9.70 -8.03
CA ILE A 24 -1.02 10.10 -6.69
C ILE A 24 -0.96 8.93 -5.73
N ILE A 25 -1.63 7.82 -6.04
CA ILE A 25 -1.82 6.72 -5.09
C ILE A 25 -0.50 5.99 -4.82
N ASN A 26 0.22 5.55 -5.85
CA ASN A 26 1.49 4.83 -5.70
C ASN A 26 2.56 5.66 -4.97
N PRO A 27 2.82 6.93 -5.33
CA PRO A 27 3.72 7.79 -4.57
C PRO A 27 3.29 8.00 -3.12
N LEU A 28 1.97 8.12 -2.88
CA LEU A 28 1.43 8.27 -1.53
C LEU A 28 1.64 7.01 -0.68
N ILE A 29 1.40 5.81 -1.23
CA ILE A 29 1.68 4.54 -0.55
C ILE A 29 3.16 4.45 -0.17
N LEU A 30 4.06 4.76 -1.10
CA LEU A 30 5.50 4.79 -0.84
C LEU A 30 5.86 5.77 0.28
N LEU A 31 5.27 6.97 0.27
CA LEU A 31 5.48 7.99 1.29
C LEU A 31 4.96 7.51 2.66
N LEU A 32 3.76 6.93 2.72
CA LEU A 32 3.18 6.40 3.96
C LEU A 32 4.02 5.24 4.51
N PHE A 33 4.53 4.37 3.64
CA PHE A 33 5.44 3.29 4.04
C PHE A 33 6.73 3.85 4.63
N ALA A 34 7.35 4.84 3.97
CA ALA A 34 8.53 5.51 4.49
C ALA A 34 8.27 6.17 5.85
N LEU A 35 7.13 6.84 6.02
CA LEU A 35 6.73 7.42 7.30
C LEU A 35 6.54 6.36 8.38
N ALA A 36 5.92 5.21 8.07
CA ALA A 36 5.74 4.12 9.01
C ALA A 36 7.10 3.56 9.49
N VAL A 37 8.06 3.39 8.57
CA VAL A 37 9.42 2.96 8.89
C VAL A 37 10.14 4.00 9.75
N VAL A 38 10.06 5.29 9.39
CA VAL A 38 10.68 6.36 10.19
C VAL A 38 10.08 6.42 11.60
N TYR A 39 8.77 6.29 11.73
CA TYR A 39 8.08 6.29 13.02
C TYR A 39 8.44 5.06 13.87
N PHE A 40 8.56 3.89 13.24
CA PHE A 40 9.08 2.68 13.89
C PHE A 40 10.50 2.91 14.43
N LEU A 41 11.41 3.43 13.60
CA LEU A 41 12.78 3.72 13.99
C LEU A 41 12.86 4.76 15.10
N TYR A 42 12.01 5.81 15.05
CA TYR A 42 11.89 6.77 16.13
C TYR A 42 11.52 6.10 17.46
N GLY A 43 10.55 5.18 17.44
CA GLY A 43 10.21 4.37 18.61
C GLY A 43 11.37 3.52 19.12
N VAL A 44 12.17 2.93 18.23
CA VAL A 44 13.39 2.19 18.59
C VAL A 44 14.40 3.11 19.29
N PHE A 45 14.68 4.28 18.72
CA PHE A 45 15.60 5.25 19.31
C PHE A 45 15.12 5.70 20.69
N GLU A 46 13.83 6.03 20.84
CA GLU A 46 13.26 6.44 22.11
C GLU A 46 13.32 5.33 23.17
N PHE A 47 13.05 4.08 22.77
CA PHE A 47 13.14 2.91 23.63
C PHE A 47 14.58 2.64 24.11
N LEU A 48 15.57 2.78 23.23
CA LEU A 48 16.97 2.53 23.55
C LEU A 48 17.61 3.63 24.41
N LEU A 49 17.26 4.90 24.18
CA LEU A 49 17.85 6.02 24.91
C LEU A 49 17.25 6.20 26.31
N ASN A 50 16.00 5.80 26.52
CA ASN A 50 15.29 6.06 27.77
C ASN A 50 15.10 4.80 28.63
N GLN A 51 16.07 3.89 28.63
CA GLN A 51 15.94 2.61 29.35
C GLN A 51 15.70 2.73 30.87
N GLN A 52 16.16 3.82 31.49
CA GLN A 52 16.00 4.08 32.92
C GLN A 52 14.69 4.83 33.27
N ASN A 53 13.94 5.29 32.27
CA ASN A 53 12.67 5.99 32.46
C ASN A 53 11.54 5.10 31.92
N GLU A 54 10.76 4.49 32.82
CA GLU A 54 9.72 3.52 32.45
C GLU A 54 8.60 4.13 31.58
N GLU A 55 8.28 5.41 31.79
CA GLU A 55 7.26 6.11 31.02
C GLU A 55 7.71 6.25 29.55
N LYS A 56 8.88 6.84 29.32
CA LYS A 56 9.44 7.03 27.98
C LYS A 56 9.75 5.71 27.28
N LYS A 57 10.15 4.69 28.04
CA LYS A 57 10.33 3.32 27.52
C LYS A 57 9.01 2.75 27.01
N THR A 58 7.90 2.99 27.71
CA THR A 58 6.57 2.54 27.29
C THR A 58 6.09 3.29 26.05
N THR A 59 6.35 4.61 25.99
CA THR A 59 6.07 5.42 24.80
C THR A 59 6.84 4.93 23.57
N GLY A 60 8.14 4.67 23.68
CA GLY A 60 8.94 4.12 22.59
C GLY A 60 8.42 2.76 22.09
N LYS A 61 7.94 1.89 22.99
CA LYS A 61 7.26 0.64 22.61
C LYS A 61 5.98 0.87 21.83
N SER A 62 5.17 1.84 22.26
CA SER A 62 3.94 2.22 21.55
C SER A 62 4.26 2.69 20.12
N HIS A 63 5.26 3.55 19.97
CA HIS A 63 5.70 4.04 18.66
C HIS A 63 6.19 2.90 17.75
N MET A 64 6.99 1.98 18.28
CA MET A 64 7.38 0.77 17.55
C MET A 64 6.17 -0.06 17.12
N LEU A 65 5.21 -0.28 18.01
CA LEU A 65 4.02 -1.09 17.71
C LEU A 65 3.20 -0.46 16.58
N TRP A 66 2.91 0.83 16.65
CA TRP A 66 2.17 1.54 15.61
C TRP A 66 2.89 1.55 14.26
N GLY A 67 4.22 1.69 14.27
CA GLY A 67 5.03 1.55 13.06
C GLY A 67 4.93 0.15 12.44
N VAL A 68 5.04 -0.90 13.26
CA VAL A 68 4.88 -2.31 12.81
C VAL A 68 3.49 -2.57 12.27
N VAL A 69 2.44 -2.07 12.93
CA VAL A 69 1.05 -2.21 12.46
C VAL A 69 0.89 -1.58 11.08
N GLY A 70 1.42 -0.36 10.87
CA GLY A 70 1.39 0.30 9.57
C GLY A 70 2.08 -0.51 8.48
N ILE A 71 3.29 -1.00 8.74
CA ILE A 71 4.06 -1.84 7.81
C ILE A 71 3.31 -3.16 7.52
N THR A 72 2.75 -3.79 8.54
CA THR A 72 2.03 -5.06 8.42
C THR A 72 0.79 -4.93 7.54
N ILE A 73 0.04 -3.83 7.65
CA ILE A 73 -1.12 -3.58 6.80
C ILE A 73 -0.70 -3.47 5.33
N MET A 74 0.37 -2.73 5.03
CA MET A 74 0.87 -2.57 3.65
C MET A 74 1.29 -3.91 3.04
N LEU A 75 2.08 -4.70 3.77
CA LEU A 75 2.49 -6.04 3.34
C LEU A 75 1.29 -7.01 3.26
N GLY A 76 0.34 -6.86 4.17
CA GLY A 76 -0.86 -7.68 4.26
C GLY A 76 -1.74 -7.55 3.02
N VAL A 77 -1.93 -6.33 2.51
CA VAL A 77 -2.71 -6.10 1.28
C VAL A 77 -2.12 -6.87 0.11
N TRP A 78 -0.81 -6.74 -0.14
CA TRP A 78 -0.14 -7.41 -1.26
C TRP A 78 -0.15 -8.92 -1.10
N THR A 79 0.08 -9.41 0.12
CA THR A 79 0.02 -10.83 0.44
C THR A 79 -1.35 -11.42 0.16
N ILE A 80 -2.43 -10.73 0.59
CA ILE A 80 -3.80 -11.18 0.39
C ILE A 80 -4.17 -11.16 -1.10
N LEU A 81 -3.83 -10.08 -1.83
CA LEU A 81 -4.11 -9.99 -3.27
C LEU A 81 -3.40 -11.11 -4.05
N ASN A 82 -2.11 -11.32 -3.79
CA ASN A 82 -1.33 -12.39 -4.44
C ASN A 82 -1.85 -13.78 -4.08
N MET A 83 -2.28 -13.99 -2.83
CA MET A 83 -2.90 -15.24 -2.40
C MET A 83 -4.19 -15.51 -3.17
N ILE A 84 -5.06 -14.51 -3.33
CA ILE A 84 -6.32 -14.63 -4.06
C ILE A 84 -6.04 -14.94 -5.55
N ILE A 85 -5.18 -14.15 -6.21
CA ILE A 85 -4.82 -14.33 -7.63
C ILE A 85 -4.25 -15.74 -7.86
N SER A 86 -3.34 -16.19 -6.99
CA SER A 86 -2.76 -17.54 -7.06
C SER A 86 -3.80 -18.62 -6.78
N THR A 87 -4.73 -18.40 -5.86
CA THR A 87 -5.76 -19.39 -5.50
C THR A 87 -6.73 -19.63 -6.66
N PHE A 88 -7.11 -18.56 -7.37
CA PHE A 88 -8.00 -18.64 -8.54
C PHE A 88 -7.26 -18.82 -9.87
N ASN A 89 -5.93 -18.90 -9.85
CA ASN A 89 -5.06 -19.06 -11.01
C ASN A 89 -5.35 -18.02 -12.13
N ILE A 90 -5.56 -16.77 -11.73
CA ILE A 90 -5.85 -15.66 -12.64
C ILE A 90 -4.53 -15.15 -13.21
N LYS A 91 -4.47 -14.97 -14.55
CA LYS A 91 -3.30 -14.42 -15.25
C LYS A 91 -3.57 -12.98 -15.67
N GLY A 92 -2.49 -12.20 -15.82
CA GLY A 92 -2.58 -10.83 -16.34
C GLY A 92 -2.97 -9.77 -15.31
N ILE A 93 -2.89 -10.04 -14.01
CA ILE A 93 -3.14 -9.03 -12.96
C ILE A 93 -1.83 -8.77 -12.23
N ASP A 94 -1.40 -7.51 -12.20
CA ASP A 94 -0.30 -7.03 -11.37
C ASP A 94 -0.82 -6.00 -10.35
N PRO A 95 -1.04 -6.41 -9.08
CA PRO A 95 -1.51 -5.52 -8.02
C PRO A 95 -0.54 -4.39 -7.69
N GLU A 96 0.74 -4.55 -7.96
CA GLU A 96 1.77 -3.57 -7.66
C GLU A 96 1.71 -2.40 -8.65
N GLN A 97 1.43 -2.72 -9.91
CA GLN A 97 1.34 -1.77 -11.01
C GLN A 97 -0.09 -1.33 -11.33
N GLY A 98 -1.08 -1.91 -10.64
CA GLY A 98 -2.49 -1.67 -10.88
C GLY A 98 -2.92 -2.07 -12.30
N THR A 99 -2.22 -3.01 -12.94
CA THR A 99 -2.50 -3.41 -14.32
C THR A 99 -3.36 -4.67 -14.38
N VAL A 100 -4.27 -4.69 -15.35
CA VAL A 100 -5.20 -5.79 -15.63
C VAL A 100 -5.21 -6.01 -17.14
N ASP A 101 -4.36 -6.93 -17.58
CA ASP A 101 -4.17 -7.34 -18.98
C ASP A 101 -4.71 -8.77 -19.14
N LEU A 102 -6.04 -8.91 -19.10
CA LEU A 102 -6.72 -10.19 -19.31
C LEU A 102 -6.71 -10.50 -20.82
N GLU A 103 -6.09 -11.62 -21.21
CA GLU A 103 -6.21 -12.18 -22.57
C GLU A 103 -7.62 -12.69 -22.88
#